data_AF-A0A6A4LX72-F1
#
_entry.id   AF-A0A6A4LX72-F1
#
_cell.length_a   1.000
_cell.length_b   1.000
_cell.length_c   1.000
_cell.angle_alpha   90.00
_cell.angle_beta   90.00
_cell.angle_gamma   90.00
#
_symmetry.space_group_name_H-M   'P 1'
#
loop_
_entity.id
_entity.type
_entity.pdbx_description
1 polymer ?
#
loop_
_entity_poly.entity_id
_entity_poly.type
_entity_poly.pdbx_seq_one_letter_code
_entity_poly.pdbx_strand_id
1 'polypeptide(L)'
;MRGNLVTAGALWNLSFDDERNPEAIAAAGGVEALVSLAQSCSKGSRVLKENAAGALWGLAISEENSIAIGQCGGVAPLIALVHSAAQSVHETAAGALWNLAFNPGNALRIVEEGGVPALVHVCIGNGIHNLFLLDIKLVTELCGLINVHTMYRMDEFALIGTSSESTPRSSSIEMAKGKALKSIKSFLRSFFDPQTFAAAAASSSLAPLWQVAESSYIQEAGHLRCSETVIARFVAMLRNPSSTIKACAIFALVQFTALGSRHAPHHVVLLRDAGAPWVLRVAAAAATAPLDAKVFARIVLRNLE
;
A
#
# COMPACT_ATOMS: atom_id res chain seq x y z
N MET A 1 -16.62 -4.65 28.70
CA MET A 1 -16.40 -3.53 27.74
C MET A 1 -15.42 -2.47 28.26
N ARG A 2 -15.53 -1.95 29.49
CA ARG A 2 -14.54 -0.98 30.03
C ARG A 2 -13.11 -1.54 30.17
N GLY A 3 -12.95 -2.81 30.53
CA GLY A 3 -11.62 -3.47 30.62
C GLY A 3 -10.88 -3.50 29.28
N ASN A 4 -11.52 -4.04 28.23
CA ASN A 4 -10.91 -4.17 26.90
C ASN A 4 -10.47 -2.83 26.28
N LEU A 5 -11.17 -1.73 26.61
CA LEU A 5 -10.80 -0.40 26.13
C LEU A 5 -9.46 0.07 26.71
N VAL A 6 -9.29 -0.09 28.03
CA VAL A 6 -8.07 0.32 28.73
C VAL A 6 -6.91 -0.58 28.30
N THR A 7 -7.14 -1.89 28.19
CA THR A 7 -6.11 -2.84 27.75
C THR A 7 -5.64 -2.59 26.32
N ALA A 8 -6.55 -2.39 25.35
CA ALA A 8 -6.15 -2.14 23.97
C ALA A 8 -5.39 -0.81 23.80
N GLY A 9 -5.79 0.23 24.53
CA GLY A 9 -5.08 1.52 24.51
C GLY A 9 -3.69 1.42 25.13
N ALA A 10 -3.54 0.68 26.23
CA ALA A 10 -2.24 0.42 26.83
C ALA A 10 -1.32 -0.40 25.92
N LEU A 11 -1.85 -1.45 25.28
CA LEU A 11 -1.09 -2.26 24.32
C LEU A 11 -0.66 -1.48 23.09
N TRP A 12 -1.51 -0.59 22.59
CA TRP A 12 -1.13 0.31 21.49
C TRP A 12 0.01 1.23 21.90
N ASN A 13 -0.08 1.89 23.06
CA ASN A 13 1.02 2.76 23.50
C ASN A 13 2.33 1.97 23.71
N LEU A 14 2.24 0.78 24.31
CA LEU A 14 3.41 -0.06 24.57
C LEU A 14 4.06 -0.60 23.28
N SER A 15 3.29 -0.88 22.23
CA SER A 15 3.84 -1.43 20.98
C SER A 15 4.70 -0.43 20.20
N PHE A 16 4.64 0.87 20.52
CA PHE A 16 5.47 1.91 19.90
C PHE A 16 6.56 2.48 20.81
N ASP A 17 6.64 2.04 22.08
CA ASP A 17 7.55 2.62 23.08
C ASP A 17 8.95 1.99 23.07
N ASP A 18 9.03 0.66 22.92
CA ASP A 18 10.30 -0.09 22.83
C ASP A 18 10.18 -1.16 21.74
N GLU A 19 11.23 -1.31 20.93
CA GLU A 19 11.27 -2.26 19.82
C GLU A 19 11.08 -3.72 20.26
N ARG A 20 11.26 -4.06 21.55
CA ARG A 20 11.09 -5.41 22.12
C ARG A 20 9.68 -5.68 22.66
N ASN A 21 8.88 -4.62 22.83
CA ASN A 21 7.54 -4.75 23.39
C ASN A 21 6.59 -5.53 22.47
N PRO A 22 6.63 -5.37 21.13
CA PRO A 22 5.80 -6.16 20.23
C PRO A 22 5.97 -7.68 20.41
N GLU A 23 7.20 -8.16 20.53
CA GLU A 23 7.50 -9.59 20.71
C GLU A 23 7.04 -10.08 22.09
N ALA A 24 7.22 -9.28 23.14
CA ALA A 24 6.77 -9.61 24.48
C ALA A 24 5.23 -9.68 24.57
N ILE A 25 4.53 -8.75 23.92
CA ILE A 25 3.06 -8.74 23.84
C ILE A 25 2.59 -9.99 23.08
N ALA A 26 3.23 -10.34 21.98
CA ALA A 26 2.88 -11.53 21.20
C ALA A 26 3.14 -12.83 21.97
N ALA A 27 4.29 -12.95 22.64
CA ALA A 27 4.62 -14.10 23.47
C ALA A 27 3.62 -14.33 24.63
N ALA A 28 2.95 -13.27 25.08
CA ALA A 28 1.89 -13.33 26.09
C ALA A 28 0.49 -13.68 25.52
N GLY A 29 0.38 -14.03 24.22
CA GLY A 29 -0.91 -14.29 23.55
C GLY A 29 -1.68 -13.03 23.19
N GLY A 30 -0.98 -11.89 23.11
CA GLY A 30 -1.59 -10.59 22.79
C GLY A 30 -2.15 -10.52 21.37
N VAL A 31 -1.56 -11.25 20.41
CA VAL A 31 -2.03 -11.27 19.01
C VAL A 31 -3.43 -11.84 18.92
N GLU A 32 -3.67 -13.03 19.47
CA GLU A 32 -4.97 -13.70 19.46
C GLU A 32 -6.03 -12.87 20.19
N ALA A 33 -5.67 -12.28 21.33
CA ALA A 33 -6.56 -11.43 22.11
C ALA A 33 -6.97 -10.16 21.34
N LEU A 34 -6.02 -9.51 20.67
CA LEU A 34 -6.28 -8.30 19.87
C LEU A 34 -7.06 -8.61 18.59
N VAL A 35 -6.79 -9.74 17.93
CA VAL A 35 -7.58 -10.17 16.77
C VAL A 35 -9.02 -10.49 17.17
N SER A 36 -9.22 -11.22 18.27
CA SER A 36 -10.56 -11.48 18.82
C SER A 36 -11.27 -10.18 19.23
N LEU A 37 -10.53 -9.21 19.77
CA LEU A 37 -11.08 -7.89 20.06
C LEU A 37 -11.50 -7.15 18.79
N ALA A 38 -10.67 -7.15 17.75
CA ALA A 38 -11.00 -6.53 16.47
C ALA A 38 -12.26 -7.14 15.85
N GLN A 39 -12.41 -8.47 15.91
CA GLN A 39 -13.60 -9.20 15.46
C GLN A 39 -14.87 -8.80 16.22
N SER A 40 -14.77 -8.65 17.55
CA SER A 40 -15.94 -8.37 18.40
C SER A 40 -16.27 -6.88 18.57
N CYS A 41 -15.35 -5.96 18.22
CA CYS A 41 -15.51 -4.52 18.45
C CYS A 41 -16.36 -3.77 17.42
N SER A 42 -17.02 -4.46 16.48
CA SER A 42 -17.85 -3.84 15.42
C SER A 42 -18.96 -2.91 15.96
N LYS A 43 -19.55 -3.25 17.12
CA LYS A 43 -20.53 -2.43 17.87
C LYS A 43 -19.91 -1.64 19.04
N GLY A 44 -18.58 -1.69 19.19
CA GLY A 44 -17.84 -0.98 20.21
C GLY A 44 -17.74 0.52 19.96
N SER A 45 -17.23 1.26 20.96
CA SER A 45 -16.97 2.69 20.82
C SER A 45 -15.89 2.97 19.77
N ARG A 46 -15.88 4.19 19.21
CA ARG A 46 -14.83 4.66 18.30
C ARG A 46 -13.43 4.36 18.86
N VAL A 47 -13.20 4.73 20.12
CA VAL A 47 -11.92 4.57 20.81
C VAL A 47 -11.53 3.09 20.93
N LEU A 48 -12.48 2.18 21.17
CA LEU A 48 -12.17 0.75 21.25
C LEU A 48 -11.69 0.21 19.89
N LYS A 49 -12.38 0.59 18.81
CA LYS A 49 -12.03 0.18 17.45
C LYS A 49 -10.66 0.70 17.04
N GLU A 50 -10.41 1.98 17.34
CA GLU A 50 -9.14 2.64 17.07
C GLU A 50 -7.99 1.97 17.84
N ASN A 51 -8.16 1.76 19.15
CA ASN A 51 -7.14 1.10 19.97
C ASN A 51 -6.86 -0.34 19.54
N ALA A 52 -7.89 -1.11 19.16
CA ALA A 52 -7.70 -2.46 18.66
C ALA A 52 -6.90 -2.48 17.35
N ALA A 53 -7.26 -1.62 16.40
CA ALA A 53 -6.53 -1.46 15.14
C ALA A 53 -5.10 -0.94 15.38
N GLY A 54 -4.92 0.00 16.31
CA GLY A 54 -3.64 0.64 16.59
C GLY A 54 -2.65 -0.31 17.26
N ALA A 55 -3.12 -1.11 18.21
CA ALA A 55 -2.32 -2.17 18.81
C ALA A 55 -1.87 -3.19 17.75
N LEU A 56 -2.78 -3.66 16.89
CA LEU A 56 -2.44 -4.55 15.77
C LEU A 56 -1.46 -3.89 14.78
N TRP A 57 -1.59 -2.59 14.54
CA TRP A 57 -0.69 -1.84 13.67
C TRP A 57 0.74 -1.84 14.21
N GLY A 58 0.93 -1.51 15.50
CA GLY A 58 2.25 -1.54 16.13
C GLY A 58 2.86 -2.93 16.18
N LEU A 59 2.05 -3.97 16.46
CA LEU A 59 2.54 -5.36 16.46
C LEU A 59 3.01 -5.80 15.07
N ALA A 60 2.31 -5.39 14.00
CA ALA A 60 2.63 -5.80 12.64
C ALA A 60 3.96 -5.23 12.09
N ILE A 61 4.68 -4.41 12.86
CA ILE A 61 6.04 -3.96 12.52
C ILE A 61 7.02 -5.14 12.50
N SER A 62 6.87 -6.09 13.43
CA SER A 62 7.64 -7.36 13.42
C SER A 62 7.10 -8.30 12.36
N GLU A 63 8.01 -8.99 11.66
CA GLU A 63 7.65 -9.98 10.63
C GLU A 63 6.91 -11.18 11.25
N GLU A 64 7.38 -11.69 12.38
CA GLU A 64 6.78 -12.81 13.10
C GLU A 64 5.36 -12.47 13.54
N ASN A 65 5.17 -11.28 14.11
CA ASN A 65 3.86 -10.80 14.55
C ASN A 65 2.93 -10.55 13.36
N SER A 66 3.44 -10.00 12.26
CA SER A 66 2.69 -9.83 11.02
C SER A 66 2.15 -11.16 10.52
N ILE A 67 2.99 -12.20 10.46
CA ILE A 67 2.59 -13.56 10.09
C ILE A 67 1.50 -14.09 11.05
N ALA A 68 1.71 -13.95 12.36
CA ALA A 68 0.78 -14.43 13.37
C ALA A 68 -0.60 -13.76 13.25
N ILE A 69 -0.66 -12.43 13.12
CA ILE A 69 -1.91 -11.66 12.94
C ILE A 69 -2.69 -12.19 11.74
N GLY A 70 -2.01 -12.44 10.62
CA GLY A 70 -2.62 -13.01 9.42
C GLY A 70 -3.17 -14.41 9.64
N GLN A 71 -2.39 -15.29 10.26
CA GLN A 71 -2.79 -16.67 10.56
C GLN A 71 -3.98 -16.73 11.54
N CYS A 72 -4.05 -15.82 12.50
CA CYS A 72 -5.17 -15.68 13.43
C CYS A 72 -6.45 -15.09 12.80
N GLY A 73 -6.42 -14.68 11.52
CA GLY A 73 -7.57 -14.10 10.84
C GLY A 73 -7.80 -12.62 11.17
N GLY A 74 -6.73 -11.87 11.42
CA GLY A 74 -6.79 -10.42 11.70
C GLY A 74 -7.11 -9.54 10.49
N VAL A 75 -6.99 -10.06 9.26
CA VAL A 75 -7.20 -9.29 8.01
C VAL A 75 -8.65 -8.83 7.85
N ALA A 76 -9.62 -9.75 7.87
CA ALA A 76 -11.04 -9.43 7.69
C ALA A 76 -11.57 -8.39 8.69
N PRO A 77 -11.29 -8.48 10.01
CA PRO A 77 -11.67 -7.45 10.97
C PRO A 77 -11.10 -6.06 10.64
N LEU A 78 -9.84 -6.00 10.21
CA LEU A 78 -9.21 -4.74 9.83
C LEU A 78 -9.87 -4.15 8.57
N ILE A 79 -10.19 -4.98 7.56
CA ILE A 79 -10.95 -4.55 6.37
C ILE A 79 -12.33 -4.02 6.78
N ALA A 80 -13.01 -4.64 7.75
CA ALA A 80 -14.28 -4.13 8.25
C ALA A 80 -14.12 -2.75 8.94
N LEU A 81 -13.02 -2.55 9.68
CA LEU A 81 -12.72 -1.27 10.34
C LEU A 81 -12.34 -0.16 9.36
N VAL A 82 -11.79 -0.48 8.18
CA VAL A 82 -11.56 0.49 7.08
C VAL A 82 -12.86 1.16 6.63
N HIS A 83 -14.00 0.48 6.74
CA HIS A 83 -15.31 1.04 6.39
C HIS A 83 -15.95 1.89 7.50
N SER A 84 -15.23 2.14 8.60
CA SER A 84 -15.71 2.99 9.69
C SER A 84 -15.92 4.44 9.24
N ALA A 85 -17.05 5.04 9.63
CA ALA A 85 -17.29 6.48 9.41
C ALA A 85 -16.37 7.38 10.25
N ALA A 86 -15.73 6.82 11.29
CA ALA A 86 -14.76 7.55 12.09
C ALA A 86 -13.38 7.53 11.42
N GLN A 87 -12.88 8.71 11.05
CA GLN A 87 -11.60 8.90 10.38
C GLN A 87 -10.43 8.19 11.09
N SER A 88 -10.25 8.45 12.38
CA SER A 88 -9.16 7.85 13.17
C SER A 88 -9.18 6.32 13.15
N VAL A 89 -10.36 5.69 13.09
CA VAL A 89 -10.51 4.23 13.05
C VAL A 89 -10.08 3.68 11.69
N HIS A 90 -10.59 4.24 10.59
CA HIS A 90 -10.23 3.71 9.27
C HIS A 90 -8.76 3.97 8.93
N GLU A 91 -8.17 5.09 9.38
CA GLU A 91 -6.77 5.42 9.14
C GLU A 91 -5.85 4.43 9.86
N THR A 92 -6.17 4.14 11.12
CA THR A 92 -5.44 3.20 11.95
C THR A 92 -5.57 1.76 11.42
N ALA A 93 -6.77 1.35 11.00
CA ALA A 93 -6.98 0.02 10.40
C ALA A 93 -6.23 -0.15 9.08
N ALA A 94 -6.23 0.88 8.23
CA ALA A 94 -5.38 0.90 7.04
C ALA A 94 -3.89 0.80 7.40
N GLY A 95 -3.49 1.30 8.59
CA GLY A 95 -2.16 1.20 9.21
C GLY A 95 -1.72 -0.22 9.40
N ALA A 96 -2.56 -0.99 10.07
CA ALA A 96 -2.29 -2.39 10.27
C ALA A 96 -2.22 -3.15 8.93
N LEU A 97 -3.19 -2.95 8.03
CA LEU A 97 -3.19 -3.63 6.72
C LEU A 97 -1.92 -3.36 5.89
N TRP A 98 -1.39 -2.15 6.00
CA TRP A 98 -0.12 -1.75 5.38
C TRP A 98 1.06 -2.59 5.83
N ASN A 99 1.26 -2.67 7.15
CA ASN A 99 2.33 -3.44 7.75
C ASN A 99 2.18 -4.93 7.39
N LEU A 100 0.94 -5.44 7.43
CA LEU A 100 0.64 -6.81 7.08
C LEU A 100 0.96 -7.13 5.62
N ALA A 101 0.72 -6.20 4.68
CA ALA A 101 0.96 -6.41 3.26
C ALA A 101 2.44 -6.61 2.89
N PHE A 102 3.38 -6.31 3.79
CA PHE A 102 4.80 -6.65 3.57
C PHE A 102 5.05 -8.15 3.58
N ASN A 103 4.22 -8.94 4.28
CA ASN A 103 4.27 -10.38 4.21
C ASN A 103 3.46 -10.90 2.99
N PRO A 104 4.03 -11.72 2.10
CA PRO A 104 3.32 -12.21 0.90
C PRO A 104 2.04 -12.99 1.20
N GLY A 105 2.01 -13.78 2.27
CA GLY A 105 0.82 -14.55 2.67
C GLY A 105 -0.33 -13.64 3.12
N ASN A 106 0.00 -12.58 3.86
CA ASN A 106 -0.97 -11.57 4.28
C ASN A 106 -1.44 -10.71 3.11
N ALA A 107 -0.54 -10.34 2.21
CA ALA A 107 -0.90 -9.61 0.99
C ALA A 107 -1.92 -10.39 0.15
N LEU A 108 -1.74 -11.72 0.02
CA LEU A 108 -2.73 -12.57 -0.64
C LEU A 108 -4.09 -12.53 0.06
N ARG A 109 -4.12 -12.69 1.39
CA ARG A 109 -5.36 -12.62 2.19
C ARG A 109 -6.08 -11.28 2.02
N ILE A 110 -5.35 -10.16 2.06
CA ILE A 110 -5.91 -8.81 1.86
C ILE A 110 -6.62 -8.73 0.50
N VAL A 111 -6.03 -9.30 -0.54
CA VAL A 111 -6.62 -9.30 -1.88
C VAL A 111 -7.85 -10.20 -1.96
N GLU A 112 -7.76 -11.43 -1.45
CA GLU A 112 -8.87 -12.40 -1.44
C GLU A 112 -10.08 -11.91 -0.64
N GLU A 113 -9.83 -11.24 0.49
CA GLU A 113 -10.86 -10.73 1.39
C GLU A 113 -11.40 -9.34 0.97
N GLY A 114 -10.92 -8.77 -0.14
CA GLY A 114 -11.45 -7.53 -0.69
C GLY A 114 -10.94 -6.25 -0.02
N GLY A 115 -9.75 -6.28 0.58
CA GLY A 115 -9.09 -5.11 1.18
C GLY A 115 -8.79 -4.01 0.17
N VAL A 116 -8.36 -4.36 -1.05
CA VAL A 116 -7.99 -3.38 -2.09
C VAL A 116 -9.16 -2.47 -2.50
N PRO A 117 -10.36 -3.01 -2.84
CA PRO A 117 -11.53 -2.16 -3.03
C PRO A 117 -11.88 -1.29 -1.81
N ALA A 118 -11.75 -1.82 -0.59
CA ALA A 118 -12.07 -1.10 0.63
C ALA A 118 -11.16 0.11 0.83
N LEU A 119 -9.85 -0.08 0.65
CA LEU A 119 -8.86 0.96 0.82
C LEU A 119 -8.94 2.01 -0.30
N VAL A 120 -9.19 1.60 -1.56
CA VAL A 120 -9.49 2.54 -2.66
C VAL A 120 -10.74 3.37 -2.40
N HIS A 121 -11.80 2.77 -1.85
CA HIS A 121 -13.03 3.50 -1.53
C HIS A 121 -12.78 4.62 -0.51
N VAL A 122 -11.97 4.35 0.53
CA VAL A 122 -11.59 5.37 1.51
C VAL A 122 -10.73 6.48 0.88
N CYS A 123 -9.89 6.15 -0.12
CA CYS A 123 -9.12 7.15 -0.89
C CYS A 123 -9.98 8.14 -1.67
N ILE A 124 -11.13 7.70 -2.19
CA ILE A 124 -11.95 8.51 -3.10
C ILE A 124 -13.10 9.22 -2.36
N GLY A 125 -13.68 8.59 -1.33
CA GLY A 125 -15.01 8.94 -0.82
C GLY A 125 -15.11 10.07 0.20
N ASN A 126 -14.04 10.47 0.89
CA ASN A 126 -14.18 11.25 2.13
C ASN A 126 -13.61 12.68 2.12
N GLY A 127 -13.09 13.20 1.01
CA GLY A 127 -12.56 14.58 0.95
C GLY A 127 -11.49 14.87 2.02
N ILE A 128 -10.75 13.83 2.42
CA ILE A 128 -9.77 13.90 3.49
C ILE A 128 -8.50 14.54 2.89
N HIS A 129 -8.05 15.63 3.50
CA HIS A 129 -6.77 16.30 3.26
C HIS A 129 -5.93 16.29 4.55
N ASN A 130 -5.99 15.19 5.29
CA ASN A 130 -4.97 14.80 6.26
C ASN A 130 -4.50 13.39 5.91
N LEU A 131 -4.03 13.30 4.66
CA LEU A 131 -3.83 12.14 3.80
C LEU A 131 -2.49 11.41 4.04
N PHE A 132 -1.79 11.75 5.12
CA PHE A 132 -0.41 11.34 5.43
C PHE A 132 -0.18 9.81 5.45
N LEU A 133 -1.25 9.04 5.62
CA LEU A 133 -1.21 7.58 5.65
C LEU A 133 -1.84 6.94 4.43
N LEU A 134 -2.77 7.59 3.73
CA LEU A 134 -3.56 6.95 2.67
C LEU A 134 -2.73 6.77 1.39
N ASP A 135 -1.83 7.70 1.09
CA ASP A 135 -1.08 7.71 -0.16
C ASP A 135 0.18 6.82 -0.16
N ILE A 136 0.73 6.52 1.03
CA ILE A 136 1.72 5.43 1.21
C ILE A 136 1.03 4.07 1.33
N LYS A 137 -0.18 4.03 1.88
CA LYS A 137 -0.91 2.78 2.12
C LYS A 137 -1.40 2.12 0.86
N LEU A 138 -1.98 2.90 -0.03
CA LEU A 138 -2.38 2.45 -1.36
C LEU A 138 -1.19 1.94 -2.16
N VAL A 139 -0.04 2.58 -1.99
CA VAL A 139 1.22 2.28 -2.63
C VAL A 139 1.87 0.98 -2.11
N THR A 140 1.74 0.66 -0.84
CA THR A 140 2.17 -0.64 -0.27
C THR A 140 1.15 -1.76 -0.47
N GLU A 141 -0.13 -1.44 -0.57
CA GLU A 141 -1.18 -2.37 -0.97
C GLU A 141 -1.00 -2.83 -2.43
N LEU A 142 -0.48 -1.93 -3.26
CA LEU A 142 0.05 -2.22 -4.58
C LEU A 142 1.34 -3.06 -4.56
N CYS A 143 2.24 -2.83 -3.59
CA CYS A 143 3.41 -3.68 -3.38
C CYS A 143 3.05 -5.10 -2.90
N GLY A 144 2.01 -5.27 -2.09
CA GLY A 144 1.48 -6.58 -1.68
C GLY A 144 0.96 -7.40 -2.86
N LEU A 145 0.21 -6.75 -3.77
CA LEU A 145 -0.21 -7.34 -5.05
C LEU A 145 0.96 -7.77 -5.96
N ILE A 146 2.12 -7.14 -5.80
CA ILE A 146 3.34 -7.44 -6.57
C ILE A 146 4.08 -8.62 -5.99
N ASN A 147 4.07 -8.79 -4.66
CA ASN A 147 4.56 -10.00 -4.01
C ASN A 147 3.70 -11.22 -4.34
N VAL A 148 2.39 -11.05 -4.46
CA VAL A 148 1.51 -12.09 -5.01
C VAL A 148 1.96 -12.47 -6.42
N HIS A 149 2.30 -11.50 -7.28
CA HIS A 149 2.76 -11.79 -8.65
C HIS A 149 4.15 -12.47 -8.72
N THR A 150 5.10 -12.12 -7.85
CA THR A 150 6.42 -12.77 -7.80
C THR A 150 6.35 -14.18 -7.20
N MET A 151 5.49 -14.41 -6.20
CA MET A 151 5.29 -15.73 -5.58
C MET A 151 4.68 -16.76 -6.56
N TYR A 152 3.93 -16.31 -7.57
CA TYR A 152 3.44 -17.17 -8.66
C TYR A 152 4.38 -17.28 -9.87
N ARG A 153 5.50 -16.54 -9.89
CA ARG A 153 6.52 -16.66 -10.93
C ARG A 153 7.70 -17.55 -10.49
N MET A 154 7.80 -17.82 -9.19
CA MET A 154 8.70 -18.84 -8.64
C MET A 154 7.82 -19.99 -8.13
N ASP A 155 7.85 -21.13 -8.81
CA ASP A 155 7.29 -22.42 -8.36
C ASP A 155 8.01 -22.98 -7.09
N GLU A 156 8.41 -22.11 -6.16
CA GLU A 156 9.35 -22.43 -5.07
C GLU A 156 8.79 -22.07 -3.68
N PHE A 157 7.50 -22.31 -3.46
CA PHE A 157 6.94 -22.54 -2.12
C PHE A 157 6.09 -23.82 -2.06
N ALA A 158 6.27 -24.72 -3.04
CA ALA A 158 5.69 -26.04 -3.04
C ALA A 158 6.42 -26.98 -2.07
N LEU A 159 6.42 -26.67 -0.77
CA LEU A 159 6.77 -27.66 0.25
C LEU A 159 6.18 -27.32 1.63
N ILE A 160 4.86 -27.30 1.77
CA ILE A 160 4.17 -27.86 2.94
C ILE A 160 2.81 -28.38 2.45
N GLY A 161 2.60 -29.69 2.58
CA GLY A 161 1.27 -30.30 2.55
C GLY A 161 0.93 -31.07 1.28
N THR A 162 1.27 -32.35 1.28
CA THR A 162 0.69 -33.37 0.41
C THR A 162 -0.84 -33.34 0.48
N SER A 163 -1.53 -33.07 -0.63
CA SER A 163 -2.63 -33.91 -1.15
C SER A 163 -3.34 -33.23 -2.31
N SER A 164 -3.63 -34.06 -3.30
CA SER A 164 -4.48 -33.84 -4.46
C SER A 164 -5.81 -33.15 -4.09
N GLU A 165 -6.02 -31.91 -4.55
CA GLU A 165 -7.29 -31.41 -5.06
C GLU A 165 -7.20 -29.92 -5.49
N SER A 166 -7.93 -29.56 -6.56
CA SER A 166 -8.69 -28.30 -6.69
C SER A 166 -8.17 -27.17 -7.62
N THR A 167 -8.55 -27.27 -8.90
CA THR A 167 -8.73 -26.18 -9.90
C THR A 167 -9.68 -24.99 -9.52
N PRO A 168 -10.51 -24.99 -8.45
CA PRO A 168 -11.35 -23.84 -8.03
C PRO A 168 -10.65 -22.73 -7.23
N ARG A 169 -9.55 -23.01 -6.51
CA ARG A 169 -8.87 -21.96 -5.71
C ARG A 169 -8.16 -20.93 -6.60
N SER A 170 -7.57 -21.39 -7.70
CA SER A 170 -6.87 -20.51 -8.66
C SER A 170 -7.81 -19.53 -9.35
N SER A 171 -9.05 -19.94 -9.69
CA SER A 171 -10.02 -19.07 -10.36
C SER A 171 -10.57 -17.96 -9.45
N SER A 172 -10.77 -18.25 -8.16
CA SER A 172 -11.17 -17.24 -7.16
C SER A 172 -10.10 -16.17 -6.97
N ILE A 173 -8.83 -16.59 -6.90
CA ILE A 173 -7.68 -15.69 -6.77
C ILE A 173 -7.54 -14.79 -8.00
N GLU A 174 -7.64 -15.33 -9.21
CA GLU A 174 -7.60 -14.54 -10.44
C GLU A 174 -8.75 -13.53 -10.52
N MET A 175 -9.94 -13.89 -10.04
CA MET A 175 -11.06 -12.96 -9.94
C MET A 175 -10.79 -11.83 -8.93
N ALA A 176 -10.25 -12.15 -7.75
CA ALA A 176 -9.88 -11.16 -6.74
C ALA A 176 -8.79 -10.20 -7.26
N LYS A 177 -7.76 -10.72 -7.94
CA LYS A 177 -6.73 -9.94 -8.62
C LYS A 177 -7.34 -9.00 -9.67
N GLY A 178 -8.25 -9.50 -10.50
CA GLY A 178 -8.94 -8.69 -11.51
C GLY A 178 -9.72 -7.52 -10.90
N LYS A 179 -10.43 -7.76 -9.78
CA LYS A 179 -11.12 -6.71 -9.02
C LYS A 179 -10.14 -5.68 -8.44
N ALA A 180 -9.06 -6.13 -7.82
CA ALA A 180 -8.03 -5.26 -7.25
C ALA A 180 -7.40 -4.33 -8.31
N LEU A 181 -6.96 -4.90 -9.45
CA LEU A 181 -6.39 -4.13 -10.56
C LEU A 181 -7.39 -3.11 -11.12
N LYS A 182 -8.68 -3.45 -11.18
CA LYS A 182 -9.73 -2.53 -11.62
C LYS A 182 -9.88 -1.35 -10.66
N SER A 183 -9.86 -1.60 -9.35
CA SER A 183 -9.93 -0.55 -8.33
C SER A 183 -8.72 0.39 -8.39
N ILE A 184 -7.51 -0.15 -8.50
CA ILE A 184 -6.28 0.62 -8.69
C ILE A 184 -6.36 1.52 -9.92
N LYS A 185 -6.82 0.95 -11.05
CA LYS A 185 -6.97 1.71 -12.29
C LYS A 185 -8.01 2.82 -12.13
N SER A 186 -9.05 2.62 -11.34
CA SER A 186 -10.03 3.65 -11.01
C SER A 186 -9.42 4.78 -10.20
N PHE A 187 -8.58 4.45 -9.20
CA PHE A 187 -7.84 5.45 -8.44
C PHE A 187 -6.89 6.26 -9.32
N LEU A 188 -6.03 5.62 -10.13
CA LEU A 188 -5.11 6.37 -10.98
C LEU A 188 -5.84 7.32 -11.95
N ARG A 189 -7.03 6.92 -12.40
CA ARG A 189 -7.89 7.76 -13.25
C ARG A 189 -8.43 8.99 -12.56
N SER A 190 -8.52 9.04 -11.23
CA SER A 190 -8.95 10.27 -10.53
C SER A 190 -7.92 11.41 -10.65
N PHE A 191 -6.66 11.09 -10.98
CA PHE A 191 -5.59 12.06 -11.22
C PHE A 191 -5.32 12.30 -12.71
N PHE A 192 -6.08 11.62 -13.59
CA PHE A 192 -5.86 11.69 -15.04
C PHE A 192 -6.78 12.73 -15.68
N ASP A 193 -6.20 13.84 -16.12
CA ASP A 193 -6.86 14.81 -17.00
C ASP A 193 -6.45 14.60 -18.47
N PRO A 194 -7.36 14.15 -19.36
CA PRO A 194 -7.00 13.82 -20.73
C PRO A 194 -6.34 14.97 -21.51
N GLN A 195 -6.76 16.21 -21.28
CA GLN A 195 -6.26 17.38 -22.02
C GLN A 195 -4.83 17.73 -21.59
N THR A 196 -4.59 17.82 -20.28
CA THR A 196 -3.27 18.14 -19.71
C THR A 196 -2.25 17.04 -20.05
N PHE A 197 -2.64 15.77 -19.97
CA PHE A 197 -1.75 14.66 -20.34
C PHE A 197 -1.46 14.60 -21.84
N ALA A 198 -2.44 14.88 -22.71
CA ALA A 198 -2.21 14.98 -24.15
C ALA A 198 -1.25 16.12 -24.49
N ALA A 199 -1.42 17.30 -23.86
CA ALA A 199 -0.51 18.42 -24.02
C ALA A 199 0.92 18.08 -23.56
N ALA A 200 1.06 17.41 -22.42
CA ALA A 200 2.35 16.94 -21.91
C ALA A 200 3.02 15.90 -22.82
N ALA A 201 2.25 15.01 -23.42
CA ALA A 201 2.77 14.02 -24.36
C ALA A 201 3.22 14.63 -25.69
N ALA A 202 2.51 15.62 -26.21
CA ALA A 202 2.82 16.29 -27.48
C ALA A 202 3.94 17.35 -27.36
N SER A 203 4.15 17.90 -26.16
CA SER A 203 5.11 18.99 -25.96
C SER A 203 6.53 18.51 -25.65
N SER A 204 7.50 19.25 -26.19
CA SER A 204 8.92 19.20 -25.76
C SER A 204 9.24 20.21 -24.66
N SER A 205 8.31 21.13 -24.33
CA SER A 205 8.47 22.10 -23.24
C SER A 205 8.19 21.48 -21.86
N LEU A 206 8.75 22.09 -20.81
CA LEU A 206 8.60 21.61 -19.44
C LEU A 206 7.25 21.98 -18.80
N ALA A 207 6.60 23.05 -19.26
CA ALA A 207 5.41 23.60 -18.61
C ALA A 207 4.23 22.60 -18.53
N PRO A 208 3.90 21.83 -19.57
CA PRO A 208 2.83 20.83 -19.47
C PRO A 208 3.16 19.68 -18.52
N LEU A 209 4.42 19.25 -18.45
CA LEU A 209 4.84 18.22 -17.48
C LEU A 209 4.75 18.73 -16.05
N TRP A 210 5.10 20.00 -15.82
CA TRP A 210 4.91 20.66 -14.54
C TRP A 210 3.43 20.72 -14.14
N GLN A 211 2.55 21.12 -15.06
CA GLN A 211 1.11 21.19 -14.81
C GLN A 211 0.53 19.82 -14.44
N VAL A 212 0.96 18.74 -15.10
CA VAL A 212 0.59 17.37 -14.70
C VAL A 212 1.16 17.04 -13.32
N ALA A 213 2.44 17.34 -13.07
CA ALA A 213 3.06 17.05 -11.79
C ALA A 213 2.32 17.75 -10.64
N GLU A 214 1.97 19.03 -10.80
CA GLU A 214 1.28 19.84 -9.81
C GLU A 214 -0.17 19.37 -9.57
N SER A 215 -0.92 19.08 -10.63
CA SER A 215 -2.31 18.60 -10.51
C SER A 215 -2.43 17.18 -9.98
N SER A 216 -1.38 16.38 -10.14
CA SER A 216 -1.30 15.01 -9.62
C SER A 216 -0.55 14.91 -8.28
N TYR A 217 0.03 16.01 -7.80
CA TYR A 217 0.82 16.00 -6.58
C TYR A 217 -0.07 15.94 -5.34
N ILE A 218 0.35 15.07 -4.44
CA ILE A 218 -0.27 14.87 -3.15
C ILE A 218 0.59 15.60 -2.13
N GLN A 219 0.06 16.67 -1.55
CA GLN A 219 0.82 17.60 -0.71
C GLN A 219 1.55 16.89 0.43
N GLU A 220 0.89 15.95 1.08
CA GLU A 220 1.36 15.18 2.22
C GLU A 220 2.53 14.25 1.85
N ALA A 221 2.63 13.83 0.58
CA ALA A 221 3.71 12.97 0.15
C ALA A 221 5.10 13.61 0.30
N GLY A 222 5.14 14.95 0.37
CA GLY A 222 6.35 15.72 0.58
C GLY A 222 7.01 15.54 1.94
N HIS A 223 6.30 15.00 2.93
CA HIS A 223 6.80 14.77 4.29
C HIS A 223 7.32 13.36 4.53
N LEU A 224 7.19 12.48 3.55
CA LEU A 224 7.49 11.07 3.71
C LEU A 224 8.94 10.81 3.43
N ARG A 225 9.59 10.00 4.26
CA ARG A 225 10.95 9.51 4.01
C ARG A 225 10.90 8.00 3.84
N CYS A 226 11.21 7.54 2.63
CA CYS A 226 11.32 6.12 2.32
C CYS A 226 12.71 5.59 2.63
N SER A 227 12.78 4.32 3.05
CA SER A 227 14.02 3.55 3.09
C SER A 227 14.44 3.10 1.69
N GLU A 228 15.69 2.66 1.56
CA GLU A 228 16.20 2.04 0.33
C GLU A 228 15.36 0.83 -0.10
N THR A 229 14.96 -0.01 0.86
CA THR A 229 14.14 -1.21 0.60
C THR A 229 12.79 -0.86 -0.01
N VAL A 230 12.17 0.24 0.43
CA VAL A 230 10.90 0.73 -0.11
C VAL A 230 11.09 1.26 -1.54
N ILE A 231 12.15 2.06 -1.78
CA ILE A 231 12.45 2.58 -3.12
C ILE A 231 12.77 1.46 -4.12
N ALA A 232 13.61 0.49 -3.73
CA ALA A 232 13.99 -0.64 -4.56
C ALA A 232 12.77 -1.46 -5.01
N ARG A 233 11.75 -1.58 -4.16
CA ARG A 233 10.47 -2.23 -4.52
C ARG A 233 9.80 -1.50 -5.68
N PHE A 234 9.60 -0.17 -5.63
CA PHE A 234 9.03 0.58 -6.76
C PHE A 234 9.79 0.36 -8.06
N VAL A 235 11.12 0.35 -7.99
CA VAL A 235 11.95 0.14 -9.19
C VAL A 235 11.78 -1.28 -9.74
N ALA A 236 11.57 -2.29 -8.90
CA ALA A 236 11.20 -3.63 -9.35
C ALA A 236 9.82 -3.65 -10.02
N MET A 237 8.83 -2.92 -9.48
CA MET A 237 7.47 -2.81 -10.05
C MET A 237 7.46 -2.26 -11.47
N LEU A 238 8.39 -1.35 -11.80
CA LEU A 238 8.50 -0.79 -13.16
C LEU A 238 8.77 -1.86 -14.23
N ARG A 239 9.30 -3.02 -13.83
CA ARG A 239 9.57 -4.17 -14.72
C ARG A 239 8.40 -5.16 -14.83
N ASN A 240 7.30 -4.93 -14.10
CA ASN A 240 6.13 -5.83 -14.06
C ASN A 240 5.40 -5.87 -15.42
N PRO A 241 4.90 -7.01 -15.93
CA PRO A 241 4.18 -7.05 -17.21
C PRO A 241 2.86 -6.25 -17.22
N SER A 242 2.21 -6.09 -16.06
CA SER A 242 0.95 -5.33 -15.93
C SER A 242 1.20 -3.83 -16.07
N SER A 243 0.56 -3.22 -17.08
CA SER A 243 0.63 -1.77 -17.32
C SER A 243 0.05 -0.95 -16.16
N THR A 244 -0.98 -1.48 -15.47
CA THR A 244 -1.57 -0.84 -14.29
C THR A 244 -0.59 -0.79 -13.11
N ILE A 245 0.15 -1.87 -12.90
CA ILE A 245 1.17 -1.93 -11.84
C ILE A 245 2.31 -0.97 -12.13
N LYS A 246 2.80 -0.94 -13.38
CA LYS A 246 3.82 0.04 -13.80
C LYS A 246 3.33 1.47 -13.59
N ALA A 247 2.13 1.80 -14.08
CA ALA A 247 1.57 3.15 -13.97
C ALA A 247 1.47 3.59 -12.50
N CYS A 248 1.04 2.69 -11.62
CA CYS A 248 1.03 2.95 -10.18
C CYS A 248 2.43 3.22 -9.63
N ALA A 249 3.41 2.37 -9.93
CA ALA A 249 4.77 2.55 -9.45
C ALA A 249 5.33 3.91 -9.90
N ILE A 250 5.15 4.26 -11.17
CA ILE A 250 5.60 5.53 -11.72
C ILE A 250 4.88 6.69 -11.04
N PHE A 251 3.56 6.61 -10.84
CA PHE A 251 2.78 7.61 -10.11
C PHE A 251 3.30 7.82 -8.68
N ALA A 252 3.61 6.75 -7.94
CA ALA A 252 4.21 6.85 -6.62
C ALA A 252 5.56 7.57 -6.65
N LEU A 253 6.40 7.26 -7.65
CA LEU A 253 7.69 7.92 -7.84
C LEU A 253 7.56 9.41 -8.20
N VAL A 254 6.48 9.83 -8.88
CA VAL A 254 6.18 11.26 -9.08
C VAL A 254 6.04 11.96 -7.73
N GLN A 255 5.32 11.35 -6.78
CA GLN A 255 5.13 11.91 -5.45
C GLN A 255 6.44 12.03 -4.67
N PHE A 256 7.29 10.99 -4.72
CA PHE A 256 8.57 10.97 -3.99
C PHE A 256 9.64 11.90 -4.57
N THR A 257 9.51 12.27 -5.84
CA THR A 257 10.47 13.14 -6.55
C THR A 257 9.91 14.52 -6.84
N ALA A 258 8.69 14.83 -6.38
CA ALA A 258 8.06 16.13 -6.60
C ALA A 258 8.93 17.27 -6.07
N LEU A 259 9.08 18.32 -6.88
CA LEU A 259 9.87 19.49 -6.49
C LEU A 259 9.20 20.19 -5.29
N GLY A 260 10.00 20.53 -4.28
CA GLY A 260 9.51 21.15 -3.05
C GLY A 260 9.20 20.17 -1.91
N SER A 261 9.22 18.86 -2.18
CA SER A 261 9.17 17.84 -1.13
C SER A 261 10.42 17.89 -0.24
N ARG A 262 10.24 17.74 1.09
CA ARG A 262 11.32 17.79 2.09
C ARG A 262 12.36 16.69 1.86
N HIS A 263 11.92 15.52 1.41
CA HIS A 263 12.75 14.32 1.29
C HIS A 263 13.05 13.94 -0.16
N ALA A 264 12.60 14.71 -1.16
CA ALA A 264 12.90 14.45 -2.57
C ALA A 264 14.41 14.25 -2.85
N PRO A 265 15.35 15.07 -2.31
CA PRO A 265 16.77 14.84 -2.55
C PRO A 265 17.26 13.46 -2.09
N HIS A 266 16.76 12.98 -0.95
CA HIS A 266 17.07 11.65 -0.42
C HIS A 266 16.52 10.54 -1.33
N HIS A 267 15.28 10.67 -1.79
CA HIS A 267 14.68 9.68 -2.70
C HIS A 267 15.34 9.65 -4.08
N VAL A 268 15.76 10.80 -4.61
CA VAL A 268 16.46 10.90 -5.89
C VAL A 268 17.77 10.11 -5.86
N VAL A 269 18.52 10.19 -4.76
CA VAL A 269 19.75 9.39 -4.56
C VAL A 269 19.41 7.90 -4.58
N LEU A 270 18.47 7.46 -3.74
CA LEU A 270 18.07 6.06 -3.68
C LEU A 270 17.55 5.52 -5.02
N LEU A 271 16.83 6.33 -5.80
CA LEU A 271 16.34 5.93 -7.12
C LEU A 271 17.46 5.78 -8.15
N ARG A 272 18.46 6.66 -8.10
CA ARG A 272 19.64 6.55 -8.96
C ARG A 272 20.43 5.29 -8.62
N ASP A 273 20.64 5.02 -7.34
CA ASP A 273 21.38 3.85 -6.86
C ASP A 273 20.64 2.54 -7.20
N ALA A 274 19.31 2.53 -7.14
CA ALA A 274 18.48 1.40 -7.54
C ALA A 274 18.38 1.20 -9.08
N GLY A 275 18.98 2.07 -9.90
CA GLY A 275 18.95 1.98 -11.35
C GLY A 275 17.61 2.39 -12.00
N ALA A 276 16.80 3.19 -11.31
CA ALA A 276 15.52 3.69 -11.82
C ALA A 276 15.61 4.46 -13.15
N PRO A 277 16.63 5.32 -13.42
CA PRO A 277 16.68 6.12 -14.64
C PRO A 277 16.60 5.28 -15.92
N TRP A 278 17.26 4.13 -15.98
CA TRP A 278 17.21 3.27 -17.17
C TRP A 278 15.81 2.70 -17.39
N VAL A 279 15.17 2.17 -16.35
CA VAL A 279 13.84 1.56 -16.46
C VAL A 279 12.79 2.61 -16.83
N LEU A 280 12.90 3.82 -16.27
CA LEU A 280 11.99 4.92 -16.55
C LEU A 280 12.13 5.43 -17.99
N ARG A 281 13.35 5.46 -18.56
CA ARG A 281 13.56 5.80 -19.99
C ARG A 281 12.85 4.80 -20.90
N VAL A 282 12.96 3.51 -20.61
CA VAL A 282 12.24 2.46 -21.33
C VAL A 282 10.73 2.65 -21.21
N ALA A 283 10.22 2.95 -20.01
CA ALA A 283 8.79 3.19 -19.78
C ALA A 283 8.27 4.43 -20.53
N ALA A 284 9.03 5.53 -20.54
CA ALA A 284 8.67 6.77 -21.25
C ALA A 284 8.64 6.58 -22.78
N ALA A 285 9.55 5.76 -23.31
CA ALA A 285 9.68 5.50 -24.75
C ALA A 285 8.76 4.36 -25.27
N ALA A 286 8.14 3.58 -24.39
CA ALA A 286 7.34 2.43 -24.79
C ALA A 286 6.12 2.86 -25.63
N ALA A 287 6.09 2.42 -26.91
CA ALA A 287 5.02 2.78 -27.84
C ALA A 287 3.64 2.27 -27.41
N THR A 288 3.60 1.11 -26.75
CA THR A 288 2.38 0.44 -26.29
C THR A 288 1.98 0.80 -24.86
N ALA A 289 2.78 1.63 -24.17
CA ALA A 289 2.46 2.02 -22.80
C ALA A 289 1.28 3.02 -22.76
N PRO A 290 0.42 2.94 -21.74
CA PRO A 290 -0.59 3.96 -21.47
C PRO A 290 -0.01 5.38 -21.40
N LEU A 291 -0.79 6.38 -21.82
CA LEU A 291 -0.36 7.77 -21.92
C LEU A 291 0.10 8.34 -20.56
N ASP A 292 -0.68 8.07 -19.52
CA ASP A 292 -0.40 8.41 -18.12
C ASP A 292 0.96 7.87 -17.67
N ALA A 293 1.22 6.58 -17.90
CA ALA A 293 2.49 5.97 -17.53
C ALA A 293 3.69 6.65 -18.23
N LYS A 294 3.55 7.00 -19.51
CA LYS A 294 4.61 7.68 -20.27
C LYS A 294 4.88 9.09 -19.75
N VAL A 295 3.83 9.86 -19.51
CA VAL A 295 3.92 11.25 -19.02
C VAL A 295 4.52 11.27 -17.61
N PHE A 296 4.03 10.42 -16.70
CA PHE A 296 4.59 10.31 -15.36
C PHE A 296 6.06 9.85 -15.39
N ALA A 297 6.44 8.92 -16.27
CA ALA A 297 7.84 8.48 -16.37
C ALA A 297 8.77 9.64 -16.79
N ARG A 298 8.30 10.49 -17.72
CA ARG A 298 9.04 11.71 -18.11
C ARG A 298 9.18 12.69 -16.95
N ILE A 299 8.15 12.86 -16.12
CA ILE A 299 8.21 13.72 -14.93
C ILE A 299 9.28 13.21 -13.96
N VAL A 300 9.25 11.91 -13.62
CA VAL A 300 10.23 11.32 -12.69
C VAL A 300 11.65 11.44 -13.25
N LEU A 301 11.87 11.11 -14.52
CA LEU A 301 13.20 11.25 -15.16
C LEU A 301 13.75 12.66 -15.04
N ARG A 302 12.91 13.66 -15.32
CA ARG A 302 13.30 15.07 -15.22
C ARG A 302 13.64 15.47 -13.78
N ASN A 303 12.96 14.91 -12.78
CA ASN A 303 13.28 15.16 -11.37
C ASN A 303 14.55 14.41 -10.92
N LEU A 304 14.98 13.39 -11.66
CA LEU A 304 16.21 12.62 -11.42
C LEU A 304 17.44 13.17 -12.14
N GLU A 305 17.30 14.15 -13.04
CA GLU A 305 18.40 14.76 -13.81
C GLU A 305 18.79 16.11 -13.19
#